data_AF-A0A3A9IZK0-F1
#
_entry.id   AF-A0A3A9IZK0-F1
#
_cell.length_a   1.000
_cell.length_b   1.000
_cell.length_c   1.000
_cell.angle_alpha   90.00
_cell.angle_beta   90.00
_cell.angle_gamma   90.00
#
_symmetry.space_group_name_H-M   'P 1'
#
loop_
_entity.id
_entity.type
_entity.pdbx_description
1 polymer ?
#
loop_
_entity_poly.entity_id
_entity_poly.type
_entity_poly.pdbx_seq_one_letter_code
_entity_poly.pdbx_strand_id
1 'polypeptide(L)'
;MSRPRPLLKLTQVELLALYPTIKADFPRLTEFVYELQFRSTMDKPFKAQALEQLLKLQAKINQPEPAKLPQPSTTLPPPAPDFLFPSTNIASTRKKLMGSRFAGKSWYEVGLLKVSGYSVGITEGKSPKERRSILNWIFLQDELHDIDDPAYASEWGEPKSTTRLQKMANSLASFARNAQRSPHDTSVAVKEWKEDLDYLYHTFYQQWHRFPWPDIET
;
A
#
# COMPACT_ATOMS: atom_id res chain seq x y z
N MET A 1 13.02 -3.75 23.35
CA MET A 1 12.16 -2.76 24.05
C MET A 1 10.86 -3.45 24.44
N SER A 2 10.48 -3.45 25.73
CA SER A 2 9.19 -4.02 26.18
C SER A 2 8.02 -3.23 25.60
N ARG A 3 6.95 -3.92 25.18
CA ARG A 3 5.71 -3.25 24.73
C ARG A 3 5.10 -2.47 25.90
N PRO A 4 4.55 -1.26 25.65
CA PRO A 4 3.90 -0.48 26.69
C PRO A 4 2.70 -1.26 27.26
N ARG A 5 2.47 -1.12 28.57
CA ARG A 5 1.37 -1.74 29.33
C ARG A 5 0.32 -0.69 29.72
N PRO A 6 -0.61 -0.34 28.81
CA PRO A 6 -1.54 0.77 29.02
C PRO A 6 -2.60 0.48 30.09
N LEU A 7 -2.92 -0.79 30.39
CA LEU A 7 -3.96 -1.17 31.36
C LEU A 7 -3.36 -1.61 32.71
N LEU A 8 -2.06 -1.37 32.93
CA LEU A 8 -1.37 -1.72 34.17
C LEU A 8 -2.05 -1.11 35.41
N LYS A 9 -2.53 0.13 35.29
CA LYS A 9 -3.14 0.89 36.40
C LYS A 9 -4.53 0.38 36.78
N LEU A 10 -5.18 -0.41 35.93
CA LEU A 10 -6.51 -0.95 36.22
C LEU A 10 -6.42 -2.10 37.23
N THR A 11 -7.38 -2.12 38.14
CA THR A 11 -7.64 -3.23 39.05
C THR A 11 -8.26 -4.40 38.29
N GLN A 12 -8.30 -5.58 38.93
CA GLN A 12 -8.89 -6.78 38.33
C GLN A 12 -10.40 -6.60 38.04
N VAL A 13 -11.12 -5.90 38.93
CA VAL A 13 -12.55 -5.62 38.75
C VAL A 13 -12.79 -4.69 37.57
N GLU A 14 -11.98 -3.64 37.43
CA GLU A 14 -12.08 -2.69 36.32
C GLU A 14 -11.74 -3.35 34.99
N LEU A 15 -10.74 -4.25 34.96
CA LEU A 15 -10.43 -5.03 33.76
C LEU A 15 -11.60 -5.93 33.35
N LEU A 16 -12.23 -6.63 34.30
CA LEU A 16 -13.41 -7.46 34.02
C LEU A 16 -14.58 -6.63 33.50
N ALA A 17 -14.82 -5.45 34.10
CA ALA A 17 -15.87 -4.52 33.67
C ALA A 17 -15.60 -3.92 32.29
N LEU A 18 -14.32 -3.79 31.89
CA LEU A 18 -13.93 -3.28 30.58
C LEU A 18 -14.23 -4.27 29.46
N TYR A 19 -14.04 -5.57 29.69
CA TYR A 19 -14.12 -6.61 28.67
C TYR A 19 -15.38 -6.58 27.79
N PRO A 20 -16.62 -6.45 28.31
CA PRO A 20 -17.83 -6.39 27.49
C PRO A 20 -17.84 -5.24 26.49
N THR A 21 -17.18 -4.12 26.81
CA THR A 21 -17.13 -2.92 25.97
C THR A 21 -16.08 -3.00 24.88
N ILE A 22 -15.01 -3.77 25.09
CA ILE A 22 -13.87 -3.86 24.17
C ILE A 22 -13.79 -5.18 23.39
N LYS A 23 -14.58 -6.21 23.74
CA LYS A 23 -14.53 -7.55 23.13
C LYS A 23 -14.77 -7.60 21.60
N ALA A 24 -15.22 -6.50 21.00
CA ALA A 24 -15.43 -6.36 19.56
C ALA A 24 -14.41 -5.42 18.87
N ASP A 25 -13.58 -4.72 19.64
CA ASP A 25 -12.55 -3.80 19.17
C ASP A 25 -11.19 -4.53 19.18
N PHE A 26 -10.69 -4.85 17.98
CA PHE A 26 -9.49 -5.69 17.85
C PHE A 26 -8.23 -5.06 18.47
N PRO A 27 -7.87 -3.79 18.20
CA PRO A 27 -6.77 -3.12 18.89
C PRO A 27 -6.90 -3.12 20.42
N ARG A 28 -8.07 -2.74 20.96
CA ARG A 28 -8.27 -2.68 22.42
C ARG A 28 -8.28 -4.05 23.08
N LEU A 29 -8.86 -5.05 22.42
CA LEU A 29 -8.85 -6.43 22.91
C LEU A 29 -7.44 -7.02 22.88
N THR A 30 -6.59 -6.63 21.92
CA THR A 30 -5.18 -7.05 21.87
C THR A 30 -4.41 -6.53 23.09
N GLU A 31 -4.57 -5.24 23.42
CA GLU A 31 -3.97 -4.65 24.63
C GLU A 31 -4.47 -5.34 25.90
N PHE A 32 -5.77 -5.64 25.94
CA PHE A 32 -6.38 -6.35 27.06
C PHE A 32 -5.82 -7.77 27.24
N VAL A 33 -5.77 -8.57 26.18
CA VAL A 33 -5.23 -9.94 26.22
C VAL A 33 -3.75 -9.94 26.58
N TYR A 34 -2.98 -8.96 26.09
CA TYR A 34 -1.58 -8.78 26.49
C TYR A 34 -1.44 -8.55 27.99
N GLU A 35 -2.28 -7.70 28.58
CA GLU A 35 -2.26 -7.42 30.03
C GLU A 35 -2.66 -8.63 30.87
N LEU A 36 -3.60 -9.46 30.39
CA LEU A 36 -4.00 -10.71 31.07
C LEU A 36 -2.85 -11.71 31.24
N GLN A 37 -1.81 -11.67 30.38
CA GLN A 37 -0.62 -12.52 30.51
C GLN A 37 0.13 -12.25 31.82
N PHE A 38 0.08 -11.00 32.32
CA PHE A 38 0.77 -10.57 33.54
C PHE A 38 -0.11 -10.63 34.80
N ARG A 39 -1.41 -10.94 34.67
CA ARG A 39 -2.34 -11.05 35.81
C ARG A 39 -2.44 -12.49 36.28
N SER A 40 -1.55 -12.92 37.17
CA SER A 40 -1.53 -14.30 37.69
C SER A 40 -2.83 -14.71 38.41
N THR A 41 -3.56 -13.74 39.00
CA THR A 41 -4.83 -13.93 39.73
C THR A 41 -6.07 -14.04 38.84
N MET A 42 -5.93 -13.87 37.53
CA MET A 42 -7.05 -13.97 36.59
C MET A 42 -7.38 -15.42 36.26
N ASP A 43 -8.67 -15.72 36.21
CA ASP A 43 -9.18 -17.06 35.93
C ASP A 43 -8.74 -17.56 34.55
N LYS A 44 -8.27 -18.81 34.49
CA LYS A 44 -7.71 -19.42 33.27
C LYS A 44 -8.77 -19.54 32.16
N PRO A 45 -9.98 -20.06 32.42
CA PRO A 45 -11.10 -20.02 31.48
C PRO A 45 -11.37 -18.63 30.91
N PHE A 46 -11.39 -17.59 31.74
CA PHE A 46 -11.61 -16.23 31.24
C PHE A 46 -10.50 -15.76 30.29
N LYS A 47 -9.23 -16.04 30.60
CA LYS A 47 -8.11 -15.74 29.70
C LYS A 47 -8.24 -16.46 28.36
N ALA A 48 -8.62 -17.73 28.39
CA ALA A 48 -8.87 -18.52 27.19
C ALA A 48 -10.01 -17.92 26.37
N GLN A 49 -11.12 -17.54 27.01
CA GLN A 49 -12.26 -16.88 26.35
C GLN A 49 -11.85 -15.57 25.65
N ALA A 50 -11.07 -14.71 26.33
CA ALA A 50 -10.61 -13.46 25.74
C ALA A 50 -9.67 -13.69 24.55
N LEU A 51 -8.80 -14.71 24.63
CA LEU A 51 -7.91 -15.10 23.54
C LEU A 51 -8.68 -15.70 22.34
N GLU A 52 -9.64 -16.58 22.59
CA GLU A 52 -10.53 -17.11 21.55
C GLU A 52 -11.29 -15.99 20.84
N GLN A 53 -11.78 -14.99 21.60
CA GLN A 53 -12.44 -13.83 21.02
C GLN A 53 -11.49 -13.01 20.15
N LEU A 54 -10.24 -12.82 20.57
CA LEU A 54 -9.22 -12.16 19.76
C LEU A 54 -8.93 -12.93 18.47
N LEU A 55 -8.80 -14.26 18.56
CA LEU A 55 -8.61 -15.13 17.39
C LEU A 55 -9.82 -15.08 16.44
N LYS A 56 -11.05 -15.02 16.95
CA LYS A 56 -12.26 -14.83 16.15
C LYS A 56 -12.26 -13.49 15.41
N LEU A 57 -11.85 -12.41 16.08
CA LEU A 57 -11.72 -11.10 15.43
C LEU A 57 -10.61 -11.11 14.37
N GLN A 58 -9.45 -11.71 14.65
CA GLN A 58 -8.37 -11.89 13.69
C GLN A 58 -8.83 -12.71 12.47
N ALA A 59 -9.57 -13.80 12.71
CA ALA A 59 -10.13 -14.63 11.66
C ALA A 59 -11.15 -13.86 10.82
N LYS A 60 -11.99 -13.01 11.43
CA LYS A 60 -12.93 -12.13 10.70
C LYS A 60 -12.21 -11.07 9.86
N ILE A 61 -11.07 -10.55 10.34
CA ILE A 61 -10.21 -9.61 9.59
C ILE A 61 -9.53 -10.33 8.42
N ASN A 62 -9.10 -11.58 8.63
CA ASN A 62 -8.37 -12.38 7.63
C ASN A 62 -9.27 -13.20 6.71
N GLN A 63 -10.56 -13.30 6.99
CA GLN A 63 -11.52 -13.95 6.10
C GLN A 63 -11.71 -13.03 4.88
N PRO A 64 -11.43 -13.51 3.64
CA PRO A 64 -11.98 -12.86 2.47
C PRO A 64 -13.49 -12.87 2.66
N GLU A 65 -14.10 -11.68 2.63
CA GLU A 65 -15.55 -11.52 2.76
C GLU A 65 -16.22 -12.58 1.86
N PRO A 66 -17.11 -13.45 2.39
CA PRO A 66 -17.75 -14.46 1.56
C PRO A 66 -18.41 -13.73 0.41
N ALA A 67 -18.08 -14.14 -0.82
CA ALA A 67 -18.68 -13.62 -2.03
C ALA A 67 -20.20 -13.66 -1.84
N LYS A 68 -20.80 -12.51 -1.51
CA LYS A 68 -22.24 -12.34 -1.59
C LYS A 68 -22.55 -12.64 -3.05
N LEU A 69 -23.27 -13.74 -3.32
CA LEU A 69 -23.98 -13.87 -4.58
C LEU A 69 -24.72 -12.53 -4.76
N PRO A 70 -24.53 -11.84 -5.90
CA PRO A 70 -25.04 -10.48 -6.06
C PRO A 70 -26.55 -10.50 -5.90
N GLN A 71 -27.04 -9.97 -4.78
CA GLN A 71 -28.43 -9.54 -4.69
C GLN A 71 -28.57 -8.29 -5.56
N PRO A 72 -29.60 -8.21 -6.42
CA PRO A 72 -29.83 -7.05 -7.27
C PRO A 72 -30.14 -5.85 -6.38
N SER A 73 -29.12 -5.05 -6.10
CA SER A 73 -29.21 -3.84 -5.31
C SER A 73 -29.33 -2.67 -6.28
N THR A 74 -30.54 -2.14 -6.38
CA THR A 74 -30.96 -1.01 -7.23
C THR A 74 -30.42 0.34 -6.73
N THR A 75 -29.16 0.39 -6.35
CA THR A 75 -28.45 1.65 -6.10
C THR A 75 -27.02 1.42 -6.50
N LEU A 76 -26.68 1.95 -7.69
CA LEU A 76 -25.36 1.82 -8.27
C LEU A 76 -24.33 2.33 -7.25
N PRO A 77 -23.37 1.51 -6.78
CA PRO A 77 -22.15 2.06 -6.22
C PRO A 77 -21.55 3.02 -7.27
N PRO A 78 -20.90 4.13 -6.87
CA PRO A 78 -20.18 4.95 -7.82
C PRO A 78 -19.31 4.01 -8.66
N PRO A 79 -19.35 4.11 -10.00
CA PRO A 79 -18.66 3.17 -10.86
C PRO A 79 -17.23 3.07 -10.37
N ALA A 80 -16.80 1.84 -10.02
CA ALA A 80 -15.38 1.59 -9.93
C ALA A 80 -14.79 2.15 -11.22
N PRO A 81 -13.83 3.10 -11.16
CA PRO A 81 -13.27 3.65 -12.37
C PRO A 81 -12.88 2.50 -13.30
N ASP A 82 -13.28 2.59 -14.57
CA ASP A 82 -13.08 1.61 -15.64
C ASP A 82 -11.58 1.39 -15.91
N PHE A 83 -10.88 0.84 -14.93
CA PHE A 83 -9.50 0.44 -15.03
C PHE A 83 -9.51 -0.96 -15.59
N LEU A 84 -9.42 -1.04 -16.92
CA LEU A 84 -8.86 -2.23 -17.55
C LEU A 84 -7.49 -2.45 -16.89
N PHE A 85 -7.40 -3.49 -16.05
CA PHE A 85 -6.13 -3.99 -15.57
C PHE A 85 -5.20 -4.16 -16.78
N PRO A 86 -3.90 -3.88 -16.66
CA PRO A 86 -3.00 -4.11 -17.78
C PRO A 86 -3.14 -5.59 -18.17
N SER A 87 -3.38 -5.87 -19.45
CA SER A 87 -3.33 -7.23 -20.02
C SER A 87 -1.93 -7.86 -19.90
N THR A 88 -0.97 -7.07 -19.42
CA THR A 88 0.43 -7.40 -19.26
C THR A 88 0.72 -7.67 -17.78
N ASN A 89 1.16 -8.90 -17.48
CA ASN A 89 1.70 -9.25 -16.16
C ASN A 89 2.97 -8.42 -15.90
N ILE A 90 2.90 -7.46 -14.97
CA ILE A 90 3.99 -6.50 -14.71
C ILE A 90 5.24 -7.18 -14.15
N ALA A 91 5.10 -8.19 -13.28
CA ALA A 91 6.25 -8.96 -12.78
C ALA A 91 6.97 -9.71 -13.92
N SER A 92 6.20 -10.35 -14.82
CA SER A 92 6.77 -10.96 -16.03
C SER A 92 7.45 -9.95 -16.94
N THR A 93 6.88 -8.75 -17.10
CA THR A 93 7.51 -7.66 -17.85
C THR A 93 8.81 -7.21 -17.21
N ARG A 94 8.85 -7.04 -15.88
CA ARG A 94 10.07 -6.69 -15.14
C ARG A 94 11.17 -7.70 -15.36
N LYS A 95 10.87 -8.98 -15.14
CA LYS A 95 11.83 -10.08 -15.36
C LYS A 95 12.35 -10.09 -16.80
N LYS A 96 11.46 -9.91 -17.79
CA LYS A 96 11.84 -9.85 -19.20
C LYS A 96 12.76 -8.65 -19.49
N LEU A 97 12.41 -7.45 -19.04
CA LEU A 97 13.18 -6.24 -19.31
C LEU A 97 14.53 -6.26 -18.61
N MET A 98 14.58 -6.71 -17.35
CA MET A 98 15.83 -6.89 -16.61
C MET A 98 16.74 -7.96 -17.22
N GLY A 99 16.19 -9.07 -17.69
CA GLY A 99 16.97 -10.12 -18.34
C GLY A 99 17.37 -9.84 -19.80
N SER A 100 16.88 -8.75 -20.40
CA SER A 100 17.17 -8.41 -21.81
C SER A 100 17.68 -6.97 -21.95
N ARG A 101 16.78 -6.00 -22.12
CA ARG A 101 17.10 -4.59 -22.38
C ARG A 101 18.00 -3.97 -21.32
N PHE A 102 17.91 -4.43 -20.08
CA PHE A 102 18.70 -3.94 -18.95
C PHE A 102 19.61 -5.02 -18.34
N ALA A 103 20.00 -6.02 -19.13
CA ALA A 103 20.90 -7.08 -18.65
C ALA A 103 22.19 -6.48 -18.06
N GLY A 104 22.54 -6.93 -16.85
CA GLY A 104 23.72 -6.47 -16.12
C GLY A 104 23.58 -5.10 -15.44
N LYS A 105 22.41 -4.46 -15.48
CA LYS A 105 22.10 -3.24 -14.73
C LYS A 105 21.47 -3.55 -13.38
N SER A 106 21.71 -2.69 -12.40
CA SER A 106 21.06 -2.76 -11.09
C SER A 106 19.67 -2.12 -11.10
N TRP A 107 18.83 -2.49 -10.13
CA TRP A 107 17.51 -1.88 -9.93
C TRP A 107 17.59 -0.37 -9.68
N TYR A 108 18.65 0.09 -9.03
CA TYR A 108 18.92 1.51 -8.77
C TYR A 108 19.21 2.30 -10.05
N GLU A 109 19.89 1.69 -11.03
CA GLU A 109 20.21 2.36 -12.30
C GLU A 109 18.98 2.53 -13.20
N VAL A 110 18.05 1.57 -13.20
CA VAL A 110 16.92 1.57 -14.13
C VAL A 110 15.64 2.10 -13.50
N GLY A 111 15.39 1.75 -12.24
CA GLY A 111 14.20 2.14 -11.47
C GLY A 111 12.96 1.29 -11.77
N LEU A 112 12.15 1.04 -10.72
CA LEU A 112 11.03 0.11 -10.72
C LEU A 112 9.99 0.46 -11.80
N LEU A 113 9.63 1.73 -11.91
CA LEU A 113 8.61 2.19 -12.86
C LEU A 113 9.01 1.81 -14.30
N LYS A 114 10.26 2.09 -14.70
CA LYS A 114 10.74 1.82 -16.06
C LYS A 114 10.75 0.32 -16.38
N VAL A 115 11.20 -0.52 -15.45
CA VAL A 115 11.21 -1.98 -15.62
C VAL A 115 9.82 -2.59 -15.54
N SER A 116 8.86 -1.93 -14.89
CA SER A 116 7.43 -2.29 -14.94
C SER A 116 6.76 -1.87 -16.25
N GLY A 117 7.52 -1.26 -17.18
CA GLY A 117 7.03 -0.83 -18.48
C GLY A 117 6.36 0.55 -18.47
N TYR A 118 6.40 1.29 -17.36
CA TYR A 118 5.95 2.69 -17.32
C TYR A 118 6.90 3.55 -18.16
N SER A 119 6.33 4.37 -19.04
CA SER A 119 7.08 5.22 -19.97
C SER A 119 6.24 6.40 -20.42
N VAL A 120 6.89 7.56 -20.58
CA VAL A 120 6.32 8.84 -21.01
C VAL A 120 7.10 9.38 -22.22
N GLY A 121 6.61 10.46 -22.82
CA GLY A 121 7.25 11.17 -23.92
C GLY A 121 6.86 10.64 -25.30
N ILE A 122 7.46 11.20 -26.35
CA ILE A 122 6.98 10.99 -27.73
C ILE A 122 7.40 9.62 -28.30
N THR A 123 8.62 9.17 -28.00
CA THR A 123 9.22 8.01 -28.69
C THR A 123 8.70 6.66 -28.18
N GLU A 124 8.64 6.49 -26.87
CA GLU A 124 8.20 5.24 -26.22
C GLU A 124 7.14 5.52 -25.14
N GLY A 125 6.43 6.65 -25.22
CA GLY A 125 5.39 7.00 -24.26
C GLY A 125 4.20 6.07 -24.37
N LYS A 126 3.70 5.65 -23.20
CA LYS A 126 2.44 4.91 -23.12
C LYS A 126 1.26 5.86 -23.05
N SER A 127 0.09 5.40 -23.46
CA SER A 127 -1.14 6.18 -23.30
C SER A 127 -1.42 6.48 -21.82
N PRO A 128 -2.13 7.59 -21.49
CA PRO A 128 -2.47 7.90 -20.10
C PRO A 128 -3.18 6.75 -19.38
N LYS A 129 -4.04 6.00 -20.08
CA LYS A 129 -4.72 4.83 -19.53
C LYS A 129 -3.75 3.73 -19.13
N GLU A 130 -2.82 3.35 -20.01
CA GLU A 130 -1.83 2.32 -19.70
C GLU A 130 -0.89 2.75 -18.56
N ARG A 131 -0.40 4.00 -18.59
CA ARG A 131 0.47 4.54 -17.53
C ARG A 131 -0.19 4.43 -16.17
N ARG A 132 -1.43 4.91 -16.06
CA ARG A 132 -2.21 4.87 -14.81
C ARG A 132 -2.57 3.44 -14.40
N SER A 133 -2.87 2.54 -15.33
CA SER A 133 -3.06 1.12 -15.02
C SER A 133 -1.80 0.47 -14.42
N ILE A 134 -0.59 0.83 -14.92
CA ILE A 134 0.68 0.36 -14.36
C ILE A 134 0.89 0.95 -12.96
N LEU A 135 0.71 2.26 -12.79
CA LEU A 135 0.84 2.93 -11.49
C LEU A 135 -0.14 2.34 -10.45
N ASN A 136 -1.39 2.10 -10.84
CA ASN A 136 -2.40 1.48 -9.98
C ASN A 136 -1.99 0.08 -9.55
N TRP A 137 -1.48 -0.73 -10.46
CA TRP A 137 -1.04 -2.08 -10.12
C TRP A 137 0.14 -2.06 -9.15
N ILE A 138 1.13 -1.20 -9.40
CA ILE A 138 2.30 -1.03 -8.51
C ILE A 138 1.88 -0.54 -7.13
N PHE A 139 0.91 0.37 -7.04
CA PHE A 139 0.44 0.87 -5.75
C PHE A 139 -0.44 -0.16 -5.02
N LEU A 140 -1.41 -0.76 -5.71
CA LEU A 140 -2.49 -1.51 -5.07
C LEU A 140 -2.17 -3.00 -4.86
N GLN A 141 -1.33 -3.61 -5.70
CA GLN A 141 -1.21 -5.07 -5.78
C GLN A 141 0.23 -5.58 -5.69
N ASP A 142 1.22 -4.78 -6.10
CA ASP A 142 2.57 -5.29 -6.33
C ASP A 142 3.38 -5.50 -5.04
N GLU A 143 3.47 -6.75 -4.61
CA GLU A 143 4.25 -7.19 -3.44
C GLU A 143 5.77 -7.19 -3.69
N LEU A 144 6.23 -6.98 -4.94
CA LEU A 144 7.64 -6.92 -5.32
C LEU A 144 8.47 -8.19 -5.02
N HIS A 145 7.84 -9.34 -4.82
CA HIS A 145 8.52 -10.63 -4.55
C HIS A 145 9.47 -11.09 -5.66
N ASP A 146 9.34 -10.54 -6.86
CA ASP A 146 10.20 -10.82 -8.02
C ASP A 146 11.48 -9.98 -8.06
N ILE A 147 11.67 -9.02 -7.14
CA ILE A 147 12.89 -8.24 -7.00
C ILE A 147 13.89 -9.03 -6.16
N ASP A 148 15.06 -9.30 -6.73
CA ASP A 148 16.14 -10.06 -6.09
C ASP A 148 17.03 -9.23 -5.16
N ASP A 149 16.80 -7.92 -5.06
CA ASP A 149 17.41 -6.99 -4.11
C ASP A 149 16.40 -6.59 -3.00
N PRO A 150 16.47 -7.19 -1.80
CA PRO A 150 15.55 -6.89 -0.71
C PRO A 150 15.70 -5.46 -0.17
N ALA A 151 16.91 -4.90 -0.22
CA ALA A 151 17.17 -3.54 0.26
C ALA A 151 16.44 -2.54 -0.65
N TYR A 152 16.61 -2.70 -1.97
CA TYR A 152 15.89 -1.91 -2.96
C TYR A 152 14.37 -2.06 -2.82
N ALA A 153 13.86 -3.29 -2.72
CA ALA A 153 12.41 -3.54 -2.58
C ALA A 153 11.82 -2.87 -1.32
N SER A 154 12.56 -2.87 -0.21
CA SER A 154 12.12 -2.29 1.06
C SER A 154 11.89 -0.77 0.98
N GLU A 155 12.61 -0.05 0.11
CA GLU A 155 12.43 1.40 -0.09
C GLU A 155 11.05 1.75 -0.68
N TRP A 156 10.42 0.79 -1.36
CA TRP A 156 9.09 0.97 -1.94
C TRP A 156 7.97 0.64 -0.95
N GLY A 157 8.27 -0.03 0.18
CA GLY A 157 7.29 -0.43 1.19
C GLY A 157 6.19 -1.36 0.68
N GLU A 158 5.24 -1.70 1.53
CA GLU A 158 4.13 -2.62 1.20
C GLU A 158 3.11 -2.00 0.21
N PRO A 159 2.35 -2.83 -0.54
CA PRO A 159 1.20 -2.36 -1.32
C PRO A 159 0.23 -1.54 -0.45
N LYS A 160 -0.40 -0.52 -1.05
CA LYS A 160 -1.38 0.38 -0.40
C LYS A 160 -0.84 1.09 0.85
N SER A 161 0.48 1.24 0.96
CA SER A 161 1.11 1.94 2.08
C SER A 161 1.43 3.39 1.74
N THR A 162 1.53 4.22 2.77
CA THR A 162 2.02 5.60 2.66
C THR A 162 3.43 5.64 2.04
N THR A 163 4.31 4.72 2.45
CA THR A 163 5.67 4.59 1.92
C THR A 163 5.68 4.36 0.41
N ARG A 164 4.82 3.45 -0.08
CA ARG A 164 4.68 3.16 -1.53
C ARG A 164 4.23 4.38 -2.30
N LEU A 165 3.18 5.05 -1.84
CA LEU A 165 2.66 6.25 -2.48
C LEU A 165 3.70 7.37 -2.50
N GLN A 166 4.38 7.59 -1.38
CA GLN A 166 5.42 8.62 -1.28
C GLN A 166 6.60 8.33 -2.21
N LYS A 167 7.10 7.08 -2.26
CA LYS A 167 8.19 6.70 -3.16
C LYS A 167 7.79 6.88 -4.62
N MET A 168 6.57 6.50 -5.01
CA MET A 168 6.04 6.72 -6.35
C MET A 168 5.96 8.22 -6.70
N ALA A 169 5.33 9.02 -5.84
CA ALA A 169 5.17 10.46 -6.05
C ALA A 169 6.52 11.17 -6.17
N ASN A 170 7.45 10.88 -5.26
CA ASN A 170 8.81 11.44 -5.29
C ASN A 170 9.58 11.04 -6.54
N SER A 171 9.40 9.80 -7.02
CA SER A 171 10.02 9.33 -8.26
C SER A 171 9.53 10.14 -9.46
N LEU A 172 8.20 10.25 -9.64
CA LEU A 172 7.61 11.02 -10.74
C LEU A 172 8.01 12.50 -10.69
N ALA A 173 7.96 13.12 -9.51
CA ALA A 173 8.37 14.51 -9.34
C ALA A 173 9.85 14.72 -9.65
N SER A 174 10.71 13.77 -9.24
CA SER A 174 12.14 13.82 -9.57
C SER A 174 12.40 13.66 -11.07
N PHE A 175 11.65 12.80 -11.75
CA PHE A 175 11.75 12.64 -13.19
C PHE A 175 11.36 13.93 -13.93
N ALA A 176 10.26 14.56 -13.53
CA ALA A 176 9.82 15.83 -14.10
C ALA A 176 10.86 16.94 -13.89
N ARG A 177 11.37 17.12 -12.65
CA ARG A 177 12.41 18.11 -12.33
C ARG A 177 13.71 17.88 -13.12
N ASN A 178 14.13 16.63 -13.25
CA ASN A 178 15.34 16.29 -14.00
C ASN A 178 15.16 16.58 -15.50
N ALA A 179 13.98 16.30 -16.05
CA ALA A 179 13.69 16.57 -17.45
C ALA A 179 13.56 18.07 -17.76
N GLN A 180 12.99 18.86 -16.86
CA GLN A 180 12.95 20.33 -16.99
C GLN A 180 14.34 20.95 -17.09
N ARG A 181 15.36 20.32 -16.48
CA ARG A 181 16.77 20.75 -16.55
C ARG A 181 17.52 20.19 -17.75
N SER A 182 16.89 19.30 -18.52
CA SER A 182 17.49 18.72 -19.71
C SER A 182 17.60 19.76 -20.82
N PRO A 183 18.71 19.78 -21.59
CA PRO A 183 18.83 20.63 -22.77
C PRO A 183 17.95 20.15 -23.94
N HIS A 184 17.33 18.97 -23.83
CA HIS A 184 16.44 18.41 -24.85
C HIS A 184 14.99 18.79 -24.61
N ASP A 185 14.20 18.88 -25.68
CA ASP A 185 12.75 19.05 -25.57
C ASP A 185 12.12 17.81 -24.93
N THR A 186 11.80 17.94 -23.64
CA THR A 186 11.13 16.94 -22.83
C THR A 186 9.74 17.41 -22.37
N SER A 187 9.20 18.45 -23.01
CA SER A 187 7.95 19.11 -22.61
C SER A 187 6.78 18.13 -22.49
N VAL A 188 6.65 17.20 -23.44
CA VAL A 188 5.62 16.14 -23.40
C VAL A 188 5.80 15.22 -22.20
N ALA A 189 7.02 14.75 -21.94
CA ALA A 189 7.30 13.86 -20.81
C ALA A 189 7.05 14.58 -19.46
N VAL A 190 7.47 15.83 -19.33
CA VAL A 190 7.20 16.68 -18.15
C VAL A 190 5.70 16.83 -17.92
N LYS A 191 4.93 17.12 -18.98
CA LYS A 191 3.47 17.22 -18.89
C LYS A 191 2.86 15.90 -18.42
N GLU A 192 3.28 14.78 -18.99
CA GLU A 192 2.73 13.46 -18.63
C GLU A 192 3.08 13.03 -17.21
N TRP A 193 4.29 13.31 -16.72
CA TRP A 193 4.63 13.08 -15.32
C TRP A 193 3.81 13.94 -14.36
N LYS A 194 3.54 15.21 -14.72
CA LYS A 194 2.65 16.09 -13.94
C LYS A 194 1.23 15.54 -13.88
N GLU A 195 0.67 15.15 -15.03
CA GLU A 195 -0.66 14.53 -15.11
C GLU A 195 -0.78 13.23 -14.30
N ASP A 196 0.27 12.42 -14.31
CA ASP A 196 0.30 11.18 -13.53
C ASP A 196 0.49 11.45 -12.03
N LEU A 197 1.23 12.50 -11.64
CA LEU A 197 1.34 12.93 -10.25
C LEU A 197 -0.01 13.46 -9.74
N ASP A 198 -0.69 14.34 -10.48
CA ASP A 198 -2.03 14.83 -10.14
C ASP A 198 -3.02 13.66 -10.02
N TYR A 199 -2.92 12.68 -10.91
CA TYR A 199 -3.72 11.47 -10.84
C TYR A 199 -3.50 10.70 -9.52
N LEU A 200 -2.25 10.47 -9.11
CA LEU A 200 -1.96 9.81 -7.83
C LEU A 200 -2.45 10.63 -6.63
N TYR A 201 -2.38 11.96 -6.72
CA TYR A 201 -2.87 12.87 -5.69
C TYR A 201 -4.38 12.69 -5.45
N HIS A 202 -5.16 12.82 -6.53
CA HIS A 202 -6.62 12.74 -6.47
C HIS A 202 -7.14 11.32 -6.22
N THR A 203 -6.44 10.30 -6.72
CA THR A 203 -6.90 8.91 -6.60
C THR A 203 -6.55 8.30 -5.24
N PHE A 204 -5.36 8.57 -4.73
CA PHE A 204 -4.85 7.91 -3.52
C PHE A 204 -4.54 8.92 -2.42
N TYR A 205 -3.73 9.94 -2.66
CA TYR A 205 -3.23 10.79 -1.57
C TYR A 205 -4.32 11.42 -0.71
N GLN A 206 -5.47 11.76 -1.29
CA GLN A 206 -6.63 12.27 -0.55
C GLN A 206 -7.11 11.35 0.59
N GLN A 207 -6.90 10.04 0.47
CA GLN A 207 -7.25 9.05 1.48
C GLN A 207 -6.08 8.75 2.45
N TRP A 208 -4.84 9.02 2.04
CA TRP A 208 -3.61 8.65 2.77
C TRP A 208 -2.74 9.86 3.19
N HIS A 209 -3.30 11.07 3.31
CA HIS A 209 -2.66 12.34 3.69
C HIS A 209 -1.73 12.26 4.93
N ARG A 210 -0.51 11.74 4.76
CA ARG A 210 0.42 11.42 5.86
C ARG A 210 1.85 11.87 5.59
N PHE A 211 2.11 12.56 4.49
CA PHE A 211 3.43 13.08 4.11
C PHE A 211 3.27 14.28 3.18
N PRO A 212 4.22 15.23 3.11
CA PRO A 212 4.13 16.36 2.19
C PRO A 212 4.14 15.89 0.74
N TRP A 213 3.16 16.32 -0.06
CA TRP A 213 3.15 16.01 -1.48
C TRP A 213 4.30 16.72 -2.20
N PRO A 214 5.04 16.06 -3.09
CA PRO A 214 6.20 16.66 -3.73
C PRO A 214 5.78 17.74 -4.74
N ASP A 215 6.52 18.84 -4.72
CA ASP A 215 6.40 19.89 -5.73
C ASP A 215 7.32 19.59 -6.93
N ILE A 216 6.89 20.02 -8.11
CA ILE A 216 7.64 19.94 -9.36
C ILE A 216 8.21 21.32 -9.73
N GLU A 217 7.76 22.41 -9.11
CA GLU A 217 8.29 23.76 -9.35
C GLU A 217 9.60 23.96 -8.58
N THR A 218 10.76 23.70 -9.21
CA THR A 218 12.10 24.10 -8.70
C THR A 218 13.13 24.33 -9.79
#